data_AF-A0AAP5N200-F1
#
_entry.id   AF-A0AAP5N200-F1
#
_cell.length_a   1.000
_cell.length_b   1.000
_cell.length_c   1.000
_cell.angle_alpha   90.00
_cell.angle_beta   90.00
_cell.angle_gamma   90.00
#
_symmetry.space_group_name_H-M   'P 1'
#
loop_
_entity.id
_entity.type
_entity.pdbx_description
1 polymer ?
#
loop_
_entity_poly.entity_id
_entity_poly.type
_entity_poly.pdbx_seq_one_letter_code
_entity_poly.pdbx_strand_id
1 'polypeptide(L)'
;MRLHIIPYFGNKRIMRIRRAEVKRWLQQYADMKDEQGREKYSFGSRLKYLSVLKSIFHDAVHELEVLEKNPFGSVKGPRPRHRRYKERDKIL
;
A
#
# COMPACT_ATOMS: atom_id res chain seq x y z
N MET A 1 0.93 12.79 -2.03
CA MET A 1 0.75 11.37 -1.62
C MET A 1 -0.50 11.11 -0.75
N ARG A 2 -0.87 12.00 0.18
CA ARG A 2 -2.11 11.88 1.00
C ARG A 2 -3.42 11.77 0.20
N LEU A 3 -3.45 12.33 -1.01
CA LEU A 3 -4.63 12.41 -1.89
C LEU A 3 -5.25 11.05 -2.27
N HIS A 4 -4.50 9.95 -2.22
CA HIS A 4 -4.97 8.63 -2.68
C HIS A 4 -5.53 7.72 -1.58
N ILE A 5 -5.22 8.03 -0.32
CA ILE A 5 -5.63 7.24 0.86
C ILE A 5 -7.00 7.73 1.38
N ILE A 6 -7.17 9.04 1.49
CA ILE A 6 -8.38 9.68 2.03
C ILE A 6 -9.66 9.27 1.27
N PRO A 7 -9.70 9.24 -0.08
CA PRO A 7 -10.91 8.86 -0.80
C PRO A 7 -11.40 7.45 -0.48
N TYR A 8 -10.51 6.56 -0.02
CA TYR A 8 -10.84 5.15 0.19
C TYR A 8 -10.99 4.77 1.66
N PHE A 9 -10.19 5.37 2.53
CA PHE A 9 -10.12 5.02 3.95
C PHE A 9 -10.50 6.18 4.88
N GLY A 10 -10.62 7.42 4.38
CA GLY A 10 -10.83 8.60 5.21
C GLY A 10 -12.09 8.56 6.07
N ASN A 11 -13.17 7.94 5.58
CA ASN A 11 -14.42 7.79 6.30
C ASN A 11 -14.53 6.44 7.05
N LYS A 12 -13.48 5.63 7.07
CA LYS A 12 -13.47 4.32 7.76
C LYS A 12 -12.71 4.44 9.06
N ARG A 13 -13.31 3.97 10.16
CA ARG A 13 -12.57 3.75 11.40
C ARG A 13 -11.41 2.80 11.12
N ILE A 14 -10.21 3.17 11.54
CA ILE A 14 -8.97 2.45 11.23
C ILE A 14 -9.03 0.97 11.65
N MET A 15 -9.68 0.68 12.78
CA MET A 15 -9.96 -0.67 13.30
C MET A 15 -10.79 -1.56 12.38
N ARG A 16 -11.55 -0.99 11.43
CA ARG A 16 -12.37 -1.76 10.48
C ARG A 16 -11.64 -2.07 9.19
N ILE A 17 -10.47 -1.46 8.94
CA ILE A 17 -9.72 -1.66 7.70
C ILE A 17 -8.99 -2.99 7.76
N ARG A 18 -9.43 -3.95 6.92
CA ARG A 18 -8.87 -5.30 6.90
C ARG A 18 -7.79 -5.45 5.82
N ARG A 19 -6.91 -6.44 5.99
CA ARG A 19 -5.86 -6.80 5.03
C ARG A 19 -6.39 -7.02 3.60
N ALA A 20 -7.51 -7.72 3.46
CA ALA A 20 -8.12 -8.00 2.15
C ALA A 20 -8.53 -6.71 1.41
N GLU A 21 -8.94 -5.70 2.16
CA GLU A 21 -9.41 -4.43 1.63
C GLU A 21 -8.26 -3.60 1.07
N VAL A 22 -7.14 -3.55 1.77
CA VAL A 22 -5.91 -2.91 1.29
C VAL A 22 -5.35 -3.60 0.06
N LYS A 23 -5.44 -4.94 -0.02
CA LYS A 23 -5.07 -5.67 -1.23
C LYS A 23 -5.93 -5.27 -2.42
N ARG A 24 -7.26 -5.19 -2.24
CA ARG A 24 -8.18 -4.73 -3.30
C ARG A 24 -7.90 -3.30 -3.71
N TRP A 25 -7.68 -2.41 -2.74
CA TRP A 25 -7.32 -1.02 -2.99
C TRP A 25 -6.02 -0.88 -3.80
N LEU A 26 -4.95 -1.59 -3.43
CA LEU A 26 -3.70 -1.60 -4.21
C LEU A 26 -3.88 -2.17 -5.62
N GLN A 27 -4.74 -3.17 -5.77
CA GLN A 27 -5.04 -3.79 -7.06
C GLN A 27 -5.75 -2.80 -7.99
N GLN A 28 -6.67 -1.98 -7.47
CA GLN A 28 -7.31 -0.92 -8.28
C GLN A 28 -6.29 0.03 -8.91
N TYR A 29 -5.28 0.48 -8.14
CA TYR A 29 -4.21 1.32 -8.69
C TYR A 29 -3.30 0.57 -9.66
N ALA A 30 -3.16 -0.76 -9.52
CA ALA A 30 -2.40 -1.59 -10.45
C ALA A 30 -3.14 -1.78 -11.80
N ASP A 31 -4.46 -1.76 -11.78
CA ASP A 31 -5.31 -1.99 -12.94
C ASP A 31 -5.69 -0.71 -13.68
N MET A 32 -5.57 0.46 -13.03
CA MET A 32 -5.80 1.75 -13.68
C MET A 32 -4.85 1.98 -14.86
N LYS A 33 -5.45 2.31 -16.00
CA LYS A 33 -4.74 2.65 -17.24
C LYS A 33 -4.80 4.15 -17.52
N ASP A 34 -3.76 4.67 -18.16
CA ASP A 34 -3.79 6.01 -18.77
C ASP A 34 -4.52 5.97 -20.12
N GLU A 35 -4.66 7.14 -20.75
CA GLU A 35 -5.30 7.29 -22.07
C GLU A 35 -4.60 6.48 -23.18
N GLN A 36 -3.35 6.08 -22.96
CA GLN A 36 -2.57 5.26 -23.89
C GLN A 36 -2.57 3.76 -23.51
N GLY A 37 -3.39 3.34 -22.54
CA GLY A 37 -3.49 1.95 -22.10
C GLY A 37 -2.31 1.45 -21.24
N ARG A 38 -1.39 2.33 -20.83
CA ARG A 38 -0.24 2.00 -19.98
C ARG A 38 -0.63 2.08 -18.50
N GLU A 39 0.19 1.52 -17.62
CA GLU A 39 -0.08 1.60 -16.17
C GLU A 39 -0.11 3.07 -15.71
N LYS A 40 -1.27 3.56 -15.25
CA LYS A 40 -1.43 4.93 -14.75
C LYS A 40 -0.54 5.19 -13.53
N TYR A 41 -0.34 4.17 -12.71
CA TYR A 41 0.49 4.22 -11.51
C TYR A 41 1.58 3.14 -11.55
N SER A 42 2.83 3.60 -11.56
CA SER A 42 3.99 2.72 -11.53
C SER A 42 4.01 1.83 -10.28
N PHE A 43 4.76 0.74 -10.36
CA PHE A 43 5.01 -0.14 -9.23
C PHE A 43 5.61 0.61 -8.02
N GLY A 44 6.57 1.50 -8.26
CA GLY A 44 7.18 2.33 -7.22
C GLY A 44 6.18 3.25 -6.53
N SER A 45 5.26 3.87 -7.27
CA SER A 45 4.19 4.70 -6.70
C SER A 45 3.26 3.87 -5.80
N ARG A 46 2.88 2.66 -6.24
CA ARG A 46 2.05 1.73 -5.44
C ARG A 46 2.76 1.27 -4.16
N LEU A 47 4.07 1.05 -4.21
CA LEU A 47 4.87 0.76 -3.02
C LEU A 47 4.89 1.93 -2.04
N LYS A 48 5.03 3.17 -2.53
CA LYS A 48 4.93 4.37 -1.69
C LYS A 48 3.57 4.47 -1.00
N TYR A 49 2.47 4.18 -1.71
CA TYR A 49 1.13 4.17 -1.11
C TYR A 49 1.00 3.14 0.01
N LEU A 50 1.51 1.92 -0.21
CA LEU A 50 1.53 0.88 0.82
C LEU A 50 2.40 1.28 2.01
N SER A 51 3.56 1.92 1.77
CA SER A 51 4.46 2.38 2.82
C SER A 51 3.79 3.40 3.73
N VAL A 52 3.14 4.42 3.15
CA VAL A 52 2.40 5.43 3.94
C VAL A 52 1.30 4.77 4.76
N LEU A 53 0.56 3.83 4.18
CA LEU A 53 -0.49 3.14 4.91
C LEU A 53 0.07 2.30 6.06
N LYS A 54 1.19 1.59 5.86
CA LYS A 54 1.88 0.84 6.91
C LYS A 54 2.33 1.75 8.06
N SER A 55 2.86 2.93 7.77
CA SER A 55 3.22 3.91 8.79
C SER A 55 2.00 4.34 9.60
N ILE A 56 0.88 4.69 8.96
CA ILE A 56 -0.36 5.05 9.66
C ILE A 56 -0.84 3.93 10.61
N PHE A 57 -0.77 2.67 10.19
CA PHE A 57 -1.14 1.53 11.05
C PHE A 57 -0.11 1.24 12.13
N HIS A 58 1.17 1.55 11.91
CA HIS A 58 2.20 1.44 12.92
C HIS A 58 1.96 2.47 14.02
N ASP A 59 1.76 3.74 13.65
CA ASP A 59 1.46 4.83 14.59
C ASP A 59 0.17 4.53 15.37
N ALA A 60 -0.87 4.02 14.71
CA ALA A 60 -2.13 3.67 15.37
C ALA A 60 -2.03 2.53 16.39
N VAL A 61 -1.01 1.67 16.27
CA VAL A 61 -0.78 0.53 17.19
C VAL A 61 0.15 0.93 18.32
N HIS A 62 1.21 1.67 18.02
CA HIS A 62 2.31 1.91 18.97
C HIS A 62 2.23 3.28 19.65
N GLU A 63 1.74 4.32 18.97
CA GLU A 63 1.74 5.69 19.48
C GLU A 63 0.36 6.08 20.05
N LEU A 64 -0.72 5.59 19.44
CA LEU A 64 -2.08 5.96 19.82
C LEU A 64 -2.81 4.86 20.60
N GLU A 65 -2.25 3.64 20.65
CA GLU A 65 -2.84 2.44 21.28
C GLU A 65 -4.30 2.15 20.87
N VAL A 66 -4.74 2.68 19.73
CA VAL A 66 -6.11 2.50 19.21
C VAL A 66 -6.31 1.07 18.67
N LEU A 67 -5.21 0.34 18.44
CA LEU A 67 -5.19 -1.02 17.91
C LEU A 67 -4.21 -1.90 18.68
N GLU A 68 -4.67 -3.04 19.22
CA GLU A 68 -3.81 -4.02 19.92
C GLU A 68 -2.73 -4.64 19.02
N LYS A 69 -2.95 -4.71 17.71
CA LYS A 69 -2.01 -5.36 16.77
C LYS A 69 -2.12 -4.79 15.35
N ASN A 70 -0.97 -4.59 14.71
CA ASN A 70 -0.92 -4.13 13.31
C ASN A 70 -1.39 -5.23 12.35
N PRO A 71 -2.52 -5.06 11.62
CA PRO A 71 -3.02 -6.05 10.68
C PRO A 71 -2.16 -6.18 9.40
N PHE A 72 -1.15 -5.32 9.23
CA PHE A 72 -0.31 -5.22 8.02
C PHE A 72 1.14 -5.68 8.19
N GLY A 73 1.56 -6.10 9.40
CA GLY A 73 2.94 -6.52 9.67
C GLY A 73 3.45 -7.63 8.74
N SER A 74 2.56 -8.52 8.26
CA SER A 74 2.90 -9.63 7.35
C SER A 74 2.48 -9.40 5.89
N VAL A 75 2.08 -8.18 5.51
CA VAL A 75 1.62 -7.88 4.15
C VAL A 75 2.82 -7.71 3.22
N LYS A 76 3.10 -8.77 2.46
CA LYS A 76 4.00 -8.75 1.30
C LYS A 76 3.46 -7.76 0.27
N GLY A 77 4.34 -6.87 -0.22
CA GLY A 77 4.01 -5.86 -1.22
C GLY A 77 3.57 -6.47 -2.56
N PRO A 78 3.08 -5.64 -3.50
CA PRO A 78 2.72 -6.10 -4.83
C PRO A 78 3.89 -6.89 -5.45
N ARG A 79 3.60 -8.03 -6.08
CA ARG A 79 4.64 -8.84 -6.74
C ARG A 79 4.94 -8.24 -8.12
N PRO A 80 6.22 -8.01 -8.47
CA PRO A 80 6.56 -7.52 -9.79
C PRO A 80 6.15 -8.56 -10.85
N ARG A 81 5.49 -8.10 -11.92
CA ARG A 81 5.08 -8.96 -13.05
C ARG A 81 6.27 -9.49 -13.87
N HIS A 82 7.47 -8.91 -13.72
CA HIS A 82 8.69 -9.36 -14.36
C HIS A 82 9.88 -9.33 -13.39
N ARG A 83 10.64 -10.42 -13.37
CA ARG A 83 11.74 -10.72 -12.46
C ARG A 83 13.05 -10.03 -12.92
N ARG A 84 13.09 -8.69 -12.94
CA ARG A 84 14.32 -7.91 -13.26
C ARG A 84 14.76 -6.94 -12.16
N TYR A 85 14.52 -7.26 -10.89
CA TYR A 85 14.86 -6.37 -9.77
C TYR A 85 15.41 -7.14 -8.57
N LYS A 86 16.45 -7.96 -8.80
CA LYS A 86 17.22 -8.59 -7.71
C LYS A 86 18.73 -8.42 -7.80
N GLU A 87 19.25 -7.79 -8.85
CA GLU A 87 20.71 -7.63 -9.02
C GLU A 87 21.26 -6.28 -8.55
N ARG A 88 20.43 -5.26 -8.32
CA ARG A 88 20.92 -3.92 -7.98
C ARG A 88 21.14 -3.66 -6.49
N ASP A 89 20.58 -4.47 -5.59
CA ASP A 89 20.68 -4.26 -4.14
C ASP A 89 21.70 -5.20 -3.45
N LYS A 90 22.64 -5.78 -4.21
CA LYS A 90 23.78 -6.55 -3.66
C LYS A 90 25.09 -5.77 -3.64
N ILE A 91 25.08 -4.50 -4.06
CA ILE A 91 26.23 -3.60 -3.98
C ILE A 91 25.72 -2.33 -3.30
N LEU A 92 25.67 -2.36 -1.97
CA LEU A 92 25.83 -1.27 -1.01
C LEU A 92 25.62 -1.82 0.40
#